data_AF-A0AAV1ER95-F1
#
_entry.id   AF-A0AAV1ER95-F1
#
_cell.length_a   1.000
_cell.length_b   1.000
_cell.length_c   1.000
_cell.angle_alpha   90.00
_cell.angle_beta   90.00
_cell.angle_gamma   90.00
#
_symmetry.space_group_name_H-M   'P 1'
#
loop_
_entity.id
_entity.type
_entity.pdbx_description
1 polymer ?
#
loop_
_entity_poly.entity_id
_entity_poly.type
_entity_poly.pdbx_seq_one_letter_code
_entity_poly.pdbx_strand_id
1 'polypeptide(L)'
;MVRSESDFDIMTALARFRQAQLEEGKVKERRPYLASECSELPKAEKWRRQIISEISKKVAQIQNAGLGEFRIRDLNDEINKLLREKGHWEVRIKELGGPDYARVGPRMLDHEGKEVPGNRGYKYFGAARDLPGVRELFEKEPAPALRKTRAELMKEVDAEYYGYRDEDDGVLLPLEAQYEKQAVIEAVQKWKTERESRLSGDKQQEEEEEESIYTAYNEEPEDEESREEQEGEEGGVTFIAHVPVPSQKEVEEALVRRKKMELLQRYASETLQAQSQTAKTLLGL
;
A
#
# COMPACT_ATOMS: atom_id res chain seq x y z
N MET A 1 -16.60 6.16 74.38
CA MET A 1 -15.24 5.89 74.89
C MET A 1 -14.31 6.89 74.20
N VAL A 2 -14.21 8.10 74.74
CA VAL A 2 -13.38 9.17 74.16
C VAL A 2 -11.98 8.94 74.70
N ARG A 3 -11.03 8.55 73.84
CA ARG A 3 -9.61 8.53 74.22
C ARG A 3 -9.21 9.98 74.50
N SER A 4 -8.76 10.27 75.72
CA SER A 4 -8.28 11.60 76.09
C SER A 4 -7.03 11.94 75.27
N GLU A 5 -6.85 13.22 74.90
CA GLU A 5 -5.65 13.70 74.19
C GLU A 5 -4.36 13.32 74.94
N SER A 6 -4.41 13.27 76.27
CA SER A 6 -3.31 12.80 77.12
C SER A 6 -2.86 11.38 76.78
N ASP A 7 -3.79 10.47 76.50
CA ASP A 7 -3.47 9.07 76.18
C ASP A 7 -2.89 8.96 74.77
N PHE A 8 -3.31 9.82 73.84
CA PHE A 8 -2.72 9.90 72.51
C PHE A 8 -1.29 10.45 72.57
N ASP A 9 -1.04 11.48 73.38
CA ASP A 9 0.29 12.05 73.58
C ASP A 9 1.24 11.09 74.29
N ILE A 10 0.75 10.36 75.30
CA ILE A 10 1.52 9.31 76.00
C ILE A 10 1.83 8.15 75.05
N MET A 11 0.86 7.69 74.26
CA MET A 11 1.06 6.63 73.25
C MET A 11 2.03 7.08 72.14
N THR A 12 1.98 8.34 71.74
CA THR A 12 2.88 8.93 70.74
C THR A 12 4.30 9.13 71.29
N ALA A 13 4.43 9.57 72.54
CA ALA A 13 5.72 9.70 73.23
C ALA A 13 6.38 8.35 73.49
N LEU A 14 5.61 7.33 73.91
CA LEU A 14 6.08 5.96 74.10
C LEU A 14 6.50 5.34 72.76
N ALA A 15 5.73 5.55 71.69
CA ALA A 15 6.11 5.12 70.34
C ALA A 15 7.42 5.78 69.88
N ARG A 16 7.58 7.10 70.07
CA ARG A 16 8.83 7.82 69.78
C ARG A 16 10.01 7.31 70.62
N PHE A 17 9.81 7.05 71.91
CA PHE A 17 10.84 6.51 72.80
C PHE A 17 11.25 5.09 72.41
N ARG A 18 10.28 4.21 72.10
CA ARG A 18 10.55 2.85 71.61
C ARG A 18 11.28 2.87 70.26
N GLN A 19 10.94 3.81 69.39
CA GLN A 19 11.63 4.00 68.12
C GLN A 19 13.04 4.55 68.32
N ALA A 20 13.24 5.48 69.25
CA ALA A 20 14.55 5.99 69.66
C ALA A 20 15.43 4.88 70.26
N GLN A 21 14.90 3.99 71.11
CA GLN A 21 15.64 2.85 71.63
C GLN A 21 15.98 1.80 70.57
N LEU A 22 15.13 1.63 69.55
CA LEU A 22 15.42 0.75 68.41
C LEU A 22 16.44 1.37 67.43
N GLU A 23 16.54 2.70 67.40
CA GLU A 23 17.54 3.45 66.64
C GLU A 23 18.85 3.66 67.42
N GLU A 24 18.83 3.66 68.76
CA GLU A 24 20.02 3.65 69.61
C GLU A 24 20.88 2.43 69.29
N GLY A 25 22.03 2.67 68.64
CA GLY A 25 22.98 1.64 68.20
C GLY A 25 22.98 1.37 66.69
N LYS A 26 21.96 1.82 65.94
CA LYS A 26 21.95 1.75 64.46
C LYS A 26 22.32 3.10 63.86
N VAL A 27 23.61 3.33 63.70
CA VAL A 27 24.08 4.45 62.88
C VAL A 27 23.55 4.23 61.46
N LYS A 28 22.75 5.18 60.97
CA LYS A 28 22.29 5.20 59.57
C LYS A 28 23.52 5.36 58.70
N GLU A 29 24.07 4.25 58.24
CA GLU A 29 25.17 4.24 57.29
C GLU A 29 24.77 5.12 56.09
N ARG A 30 25.65 6.05 55.73
CA ARG A 30 25.45 6.85 54.52
C ARG A 30 26.07 6.15 53.34
N ARG A 31 25.41 6.25 52.19
CA ARG A 31 25.94 5.79 50.91
C ARG A 31 27.26 6.52 50.62
N PRO A 32 28.35 5.80 50.31
CA PRO A 32 29.59 6.41 49.82
C PRO A 32 29.35 7.24 48.55
N TYR A 33 30.14 8.28 48.33
CA TYR A 33 30.01 9.11 47.13
C TYR A 33 30.47 8.36 45.87
N LEU A 34 31.58 7.63 45.97
CA LEU A 34 32.12 6.81 44.89
C LEU A 34 31.73 5.35 45.07
N ALA A 35 31.16 4.73 44.04
CA ALA A 35 30.82 3.30 44.06
C ALA A 35 32.08 2.42 44.23
N SER A 36 33.23 2.88 43.72
CA SER A 36 34.51 2.16 43.78
C SER A 36 35.03 1.93 45.21
N GLU A 37 34.63 2.75 46.17
CA GLU A 37 35.01 2.60 47.59
C GLU A 37 34.35 1.39 48.24
N CYS A 38 33.28 0.85 47.64
CA CYS A 38 32.60 -0.32 48.15
C CYS A 38 33.23 -1.60 47.59
N SER A 39 33.83 -2.42 48.47
CA SER A 39 34.35 -3.75 48.14
C SER A 39 33.33 -4.87 48.31
N GLU A 40 32.28 -4.64 49.10
CA GLU A 40 31.31 -5.66 49.46
C GLU A 40 30.11 -5.68 48.51
N LEU A 41 29.88 -6.82 47.84
CA LEU A 41 28.72 -7.04 46.99
C LEU A 41 27.37 -6.76 47.67
N PRO A 42 27.06 -7.31 48.88
CA PRO A 42 25.75 -7.09 49.50
C PRO A 42 25.51 -5.62 49.90
N LYS A 43 26.57 -4.86 50.21
CA LYS A 43 26.46 -3.42 50.48
C LYS A 43 26.19 -2.65 49.19
N ALA A 44 26.85 -2.99 48.08
CA ALA A 44 26.60 -2.38 46.79
C ALA A 44 25.14 -2.58 46.34
N GLU A 45 24.59 -3.78 46.51
CA GLU A 45 23.17 -4.04 46.24
C GLU A 45 22.23 -3.24 47.14
N LYS A 46 22.54 -3.12 48.44
CA LYS A 46 21.78 -2.28 49.39
C LYS A 46 21.73 -0.82 48.91
N TRP A 47 22.86 -0.25 48.51
CA TRP A 47 22.93 1.12 48.00
C TRP A 47 22.16 1.31 46.69
N ARG A 48 22.23 0.34 45.78
CA ARG A 48 21.41 0.33 44.55
C ARG A 48 19.92 0.38 44.87
N ARG A 49 19.44 -0.47 45.79
CA ARG A 49 18.01 -0.49 46.19
C ARG A 49 17.59 0.82 46.85
N GLN A 50 18.47 1.41 47.66
CA GLN A 50 18.22 2.73 48.25
C GLN A 50 18.07 3.82 47.18
N ILE A 51 18.95 3.86 46.18
CA ILE A 51 18.84 4.82 45.06
C ILE A 51 17.50 4.64 44.33
N ILE A 52 17.11 3.40 44.04
CA ILE A 52 15.81 3.13 43.40
C ILE A 52 14.66 3.67 44.24
N SER A 53 14.72 3.50 45.56
CA SER A 53 13.69 4.00 46.48
C SER A 53 13.66 5.53 46.54
N GLU A 54 14.81 6.19 46.49
CA GLU A 54 14.94 7.65 46.39
C GLU A 54 14.36 8.17 45.08
N ILE A 55 14.63 7.50 43.96
CA ILE A 55 14.05 7.82 42.64
C ILE A 55 12.52 7.71 42.70
N SER A 56 11.97 6.58 43.16
CA SER A 56 10.52 6.38 43.23
C SER A 56 9.81 7.46 44.06
N LYS A 57 10.42 7.92 45.16
CA LYS A 57 9.88 9.02 45.98
C LYS A 57 9.87 10.35 45.22
N LYS A 58 10.92 10.67 44.47
CA LYS A 58 10.99 11.92 43.67
C LYS A 58 10.08 11.87 42.46
N VAL A 59 9.97 10.73 41.81
CA VAL A 59 9.01 10.50 40.71
C VAL A 59 7.58 10.74 41.20
N ALA A 60 7.20 10.17 42.35
CA ALA A 60 5.90 10.43 42.97
C ALA A 60 5.67 11.92 43.30
N GLN A 61 6.72 12.67 43.65
CA GLN A 61 6.62 14.12 43.85
C GLN A 61 6.39 14.87 42.54
N ILE A 62 7.06 14.49 41.44
CA ILE A 62 6.91 15.11 40.12
C ILE A 62 5.52 14.86 39.52
N GLN A 63 4.91 13.70 39.79
CA GLN A 63 3.55 13.43 39.33
C GLN A 63 2.50 14.42 39.88
N ASN A 64 2.79 15.09 40.99
CA ASN A 64 1.92 16.15 41.50
C ASN A 64 2.14 17.45 40.68
N ALA A 65 1.30 17.66 39.67
CA ALA A 65 1.35 18.83 38.77
C ALA A 65 1.19 20.20 39.47
N GLY A 66 0.84 20.22 40.76
CA GLY A 66 0.77 21.44 41.57
C GLY A 66 2.12 21.94 42.10
N LEU A 67 3.22 21.20 41.91
CA LEU A 67 4.56 21.73 42.18
C LEU A 67 4.91 22.77 41.11
N GLY A 68 5.35 23.96 41.52
CA GLY A 68 5.80 24.98 40.58
C GLY A 68 6.88 24.47 39.62
N GLU A 69 6.88 24.99 38.39
CA GLU A 69 7.73 24.56 37.28
C GLU A 69 9.23 24.45 37.64
N PHE A 70 9.78 25.45 38.35
CA PHE A 70 11.19 25.42 38.78
C PHE A 70 11.50 24.20 39.65
N ARG A 71 10.61 23.87 40.60
CA ARG A 71 10.79 22.72 41.48
C ARG A 71 10.69 21.41 40.73
N ILE A 72 9.83 21.33 39.71
CA ILE A 72 9.75 20.16 38.84
C ILE A 72 11.06 19.96 38.06
N ARG A 73 11.68 21.04 37.55
CA ARG A 73 13.00 20.97 36.90
C ARG A 73 14.09 20.44 37.84
N ASP A 74 14.19 21.02 39.04
CA ASP A 74 15.18 20.60 40.04
C ASP A 74 15.00 19.11 40.40
N LEU A 75 13.76 18.68 40.62
CA LEU A 75 13.45 17.27 40.91
C LEU A 75 13.83 16.36 39.72
N ASN A 76 13.62 16.80 38.49
CA ASN A 76 14.00 16.04 37.30
C ASN A 76 15.52 15.91 37.17
N ASP A 77 16.27 16.98 37.42
CA ASP A 77 17.74 16.96 37.45
C ASP A 77 18.27 16.05 38.55
N GLU A 78 17.66 16.10 39.74
CA GLU A 78 17.99 15.24 40.85
C GLU A 78 17.73 13.75 40.54
N ILE A 79 16.62 13.43 39.86
CA ILE A 79 16.33 12.05 39.42
C ILE A 79 17.36 11.60 38.38
N ASN A 80 17.69 12.44 37.41
CA ASN A 80 18.72 12.11 36.41
C ASN A 80 20.09 11.90 37.06
N LYS A 81 20.43 12.67 38.09
CA LYS A 81 21.64 12.46 38.90
C LYS A 81 21.61 11.09 39.60
N LEU A 82 20.50 10.75 40.26
CA LEU A 82 20.34 9.44 40.90
C LEU A 82 20.37 8.28 39.91
N LEU A 83 19.88 8.44 38.68
CA LEU A 83 19.96 7.42 37.63
C LEU A 83 21.39 7.17 37.15
N ARG A 84 22.21 8.22 37.05
CA ARG A 84 23.64 8.07 36.76
C ARG A 84 24.36 7.35 37.90
N GLU A 85 24.09 7.76 39.14
CA GLU A 85 24.61 7.08 40.33
C GLU A 85 24.21 5.59 40.35
N LYS A 86 22.93 5.27 40.09
CA LYS A 86 22.45 3.88 39.95
C LYS A 86 23.28 3.12 38.92
N GLY A 87 23.55 3.72 37.76
CA GLY A 87 24.39 3.13 36.73
C GLY A 87 25.80 2.79 37.24
N HIS A 88 26.44 3.70 37.98
CA HIS A 88 27.74 3.43 38.60
C HIS A 88 27.70 2.28 39.59
N TRP A 89 26.66 2.21 40.43
CA TRP A 89 26.48 1.10 41.36
C TRP A 89 26.19 -0.23 40.65
N GLU A 90 25.45 -0.23 39.53
CA GLU A 90 25.20 -1.43 38.72
C GLU A 90 26.48 -1.95 38.06
N VAL A 91 27.32 -1.06 37.52
CA VAL A 91 28.64 -1.42 37.01
C VAL A 91 29.52 -2.00 38.12
N ARG A 92 29.53 -1.35 39.30
CA ARG A 92 30.31 -1.84 40.44
C ARG A 92 29.87 -3.22 40.91
N ILE A 93 28.56 -3.47 40.98
CA ILE A 93 28.02 -4.79 41.31
C ILE A 93 28.51 -5.84 40.33
N LYS A 94 28.51 -5.53 39.03
CA LYS A 94 29.03 -6.41 37.97
C LYS A 94 30.52 -6.69 38.13
N GLU A 95 31.34 -5.67 38.43
CA GLU A 95 32.77 -5.81 38.71
C GLU A 95 33.06 -6.71 39.93
N LEU A 96 32.20 -6.64 40.95
CA LEU A 96 32.29 -7.48 42.15
C LEU A 96 31.76 -8.91 41.94
N GLY A 97 31.41 -9.29 40.70
CA GLY A 97 30.90 -10.63 40.36
C GLY A 97 29.40 -10.82 40.59
N GLY A 98 28.65 -9.73 40.78
CA GLY A 98 27.20 -9.74 40.95
C GLY A 98 26.40 -9.79 39.64
N PRO A 99 25.06 -9.83 39.73
CA PRO A 99 24.18 -9.86 38.56
C PRO A 99 24.29 -8.61 37.69
N ASP A 100 24.21 -8.78 36.37
CA ASP A 100 24.16 -7.65 35.41
C ASP A 100 22.77 -7.02 35.40
N TYR A 101 22.54 -6.08 36.31
CA TYR A 101 21.27 -5.37 36.44
C TYR A 101 20.95 -4.42 35.28
N ALA A 102 21.94 -3.99 34.50
CA ALA A 102 21.69 -3.16 33.32
C ALA A 102 20.98 -3.95 32.22
N ARG A 103 21.30 -5.25 32.11
CA ARG A 103 20.70 -6.17 31.13
C ARG A 103 19.48 -6.91 31.67
N VAL A 104 19.53 -7.38 32.91
CA VAL A 104 18.53 -8.28 33.50
C VAL A 104 17.50 -7.53 34.35
N GLY A 105 17.84 -6.33 34.84
CA GLY A 105 16.94 -5.55 35.66
C GLY A 105 15.70 -5.12 34.88
N PRO A 106 14.51 -5.09 35.52
CA PRO A 106 13.36 -4.43 34.91
C PRO A 106 13.79 -3.02 34.55
N ARG A 107 13.47 -2.57 33.32
CA ARG A 107 13.60 -1.16 32.96
C ARG A 107 12.50 -0.40 33.71
N MET A 108 12.68 -0.27 35.03
CA MET A 108 11.71 0.18 36.04
C MET A 108 11.14 1.58 35.78
N LEU A 109 11.53 2.25 34.69
CA LEU A 109 11.32 3.67 34.48
C LEU A 109 11.05 4.06 33.03
N ASP A 110 10.75 3.10 32.14
CA ASP A 110 10.41 3.39 30.75
C ASP A 110 8.93 3.80 30.58
N HIS A 111 8.07 3.52 31.58
CA HIS A 111 6.66 3.91 31.54
C HIS A 111 6.43 5.40 31.85
N GLU A 112 7.41 6.09 32.45
CA GLU A 112 7.26 7.49 32.88
C GLU A 112 8.38 8.42 32.41
N GLY A 113 9.57 7.88 32.11
CA GLY A 113 10.72 8.64 31.62
C GLY A 113 10.86 8.55 30.11
N LYS A 114 10.46 9.59 29.38
CA LYS A 114 10.70 9.64 27.92
C LYS A 114 12.04 10.35 27.67
N GLU A 115 12.87 9.77 26.82
CA GLU A 115 14.09 10.41 26.32
C GLU A 115 13.75 11.28 25.12
N VAL A 116 14.27 12.52 25.08
CA VAL A 116 14.13 13.38 23.91
C VAL A 116 14.95 12.76 22.76
N PRO A 117 14.35 12.55 21.58
CA PRO A 117 15.09 12.09 20.41
C PRO A 117 16.30 13.00 20.13
N GLY A 118 17.51 12.44 20.16
CA GLY A 118 18.76 13.17 19.90
C GLY A 118 19.60 13.52 21.12
N ASN A 119 19.02 13.56 22.32
CA ASN A 119 19.78 13.79 23.57
C ASN A 119 20.11 12.47 24.27
N ARG A 120 21.39 12.09 24.27
CA ARG A 120 21.88 10.84 24.86
C ARG A 120 21.82 10.88 26.39
N GLY A 121 20.72 10.34 26.94
CA GLY A 121 20.66 9.85 28.32
C GLY A 121 20.05 10.78 29.38
N TYR A 122 19.47 11.93 28.99
CA TYR A 122 18.68 12.76 29.90
C TYR A 122 17.19 12.45 29.74
N LYS A 123 16.52 12.13 30.85
CA LYS A 123 15.11 11.70 30.87
C LYS A 123 14.23 12.76 31.51
N TYR A 124 13.01 12.91 31.01
CA TYR A 124 11.97 13.73 31.63
C TYR A 124 10.87 12.82 32.18
N PHE A 125 10.56 12.98 33.47
CA PHE A 125 9.57 12.15 34.19
C PHE A 125 8.27 12.92 34.44
N GLY A 126 7.12 12.25 34.31
CA GLY A 126 5.81 12.81 34.72
C GLY A 126 5.56 14.24 34.22
N ALA A 127 5.19 15.14 35.14
CA ALA A 127 4.91 16.56 34.84
C ALA A 127 6.11 17.34 34.29
N ALA A 128 7.35 16.85 34.46
CA ALA A 128 8.53 17.48 33.87
C ALA A 128 8.51 17.45 32.34
N ARG A 129 7.71 16.55 31.75
CA ARG A 129 7.52 16.44 30.30
C ARG A 129 6.58 17.49 29.73
N ASP A 130 5.68 18.02 30.56
CA ASP A 130 4.68 19.02 30.16
C ASP A 130 5.18 20.45 30.40
N LEU A 131 6.43 20.61 30.84
CA LEU A 131 7.05 21.92 31.02
C LEU A 131 7.16 22.66 29.67
N PRO A 132 6.92 23.98 29.66
CA PRO A 132 7.18 24.85 28.51
C PRO A 132 8.60 24.63 27.95
N GLY A 133 8.71 24.46 26.63
CA GLY A 133 9.97 24.15 25.92
C GLY A 133 10.38 22.68 25.92
N VAL A 134 10.10 21.89 26.97
CA VAL A 134 10.33 20.43 26.97
C VAL A 134 9.22 19.71 26.22
N ARG A 135 7.98 20.17 26.42
CA ARG A 135 6.80 19.62 25.74
C ARG A 135 6.93 19.66 24.22
N GLU A 136 7.42 20.77 23.68
CA GLU A 136 7.66 20.96 22.25
C GLU A 136 8.68 19.95 21.69
N LEU A 137 9.69 19.55 22.48
CA LEU A 137 10.65 18.52 22.09
C LEU A 137 10.05 17.10 22.03
N PHE A 138 8.91 16.89 22.69
CA PHE A 138 8.22 15.59 22.75
C PHE A 138 6.97 15.49 21.88
N GLU A 139 6.35 16.64 21.55
CA GLU A 139 5.34 16.75 20.52
C GLU A 139 6.01 16.45 19.18
N LYS A 140 5.96 15.17 18.80
CA LYS A 140 6.29 14.78 17.43
C LYS A 140 5.35 15.55 16.51
N GLU A 141 5.91 16.14 15.45
CA GLU A 141 5.10 16.70 14.37
C GLU A 141 3.99 15.69 14.02
N PRO A 142 2.73 16.16 13.87
CA PRO A 142 1.63 15.27 13.55
C PRO A 142 2.05 14.44 12.34
N ALA A 143 1.86 13.12 12.43
CA ALA A 143 2.25 12.22 11.35
C ALA A 143 1.74 12.79 10.03
N PRO A 144 2.59 12.90 9.00
CA PRO A 144 2.18 13.50 7.73
C PRO A 144 0.92 12.79 7.27
N ALA A 145 -0.08 13.57 6.85
CA ALA A 145 -1.35 13.03 6.38
C ALA A 145 -1.07 11.86 5.41
N LEU A 146 -1.64 10.69 5.70
CA LEU A 146 -1.44 9.51 4.87
C LEU A 146 -1.79 9.88 3.43
N ARG A 147 -0.82 9.74 2.52
CA ARG A 147 -1.07 9.96 1.10
C ARG A 147 -2.14 8.95 0.68
N LYS A 148 -3.14 9.40 -0.08
CA LYS A 148 -4.16 8.50 -0.64
C LYS A 148 -3.47 7.31 -1.29
N THR A 149 -3.88 6.11 -0.92
CA THR A 149 -3.32 4.89 -1.49
C THR A 149 -3.78 4.75 -2.95
N ARG A 150 -3.03 4.00 -3.76
CA ARG A 150 -3.43 3.74 -5.17
C ARG A 150 -4.84 3.16 -5.25
N ALA A 151 -5.23 2.31 -4.31
CA ALA A 151 -6.58 1.74 -4.26
C ALA A 151 -7.67 2.80 -4.01
N GLU A 152 -7.42 3.78 -3.14
CA GLU A 152 -8.34 4.91 -2.92
C GLU A 152 -8.43 5.82 -4.13
N LEU A 153 -7.30 6.07 -4.82
CA LEU A 153 -7.27 6.83 -6.07
C LEU A 153 -8.07 6.13 -7.17
N MET A 154 -7.88 4.81 -7.33
CA MET A 154 -8.59 4.01 -8.33
C MET A 154 -10.08 3.86 -8.05
N LYS A 155 -10.53 4.14 -6.83
CA LYS A 155 -11.96 4.14 -6.47
C LYS A 155 -12.70 5.36 -7.01
N GLU A 156 -11.98 6.46 -7.21
CA GLU A 156 -12.48 7.70 -7.82
C GLU A 156 -12.40 7.66 -9.36
N VAL A 157 -11.80 6.61 -9.94
CA VAL A 157 -11.75 6.39 -11.39
C VAL A 157 -12.99 5.61 -11.81
N ASP A 158 -13.93 6.32 -12.41
CA ASP A 158 -15.22 5.84 -12.88
C ASP A 158 -15.24 5.60 -14.41
N ALA A 159 -16.33 5.03 -14.91
CA ALA A 159 -16.52 4.77 -16.34
C ALA A 159 -16.47 6.06 -17.19
N GLU A 160 -16.76 7.20 -16.56
CA GLU A 160 -16.66 8.54 -17.15
C GLU A 160 -15.21 8.94 -17.42
N TYR A 161 -14.27 8.59 -16.54
CA TYR A 161 -12.83 8.79 -16.80
C TYR A 161 -12.35 8.06 -18.07
N TYR A 162 -12.97 6.93 -18.40
CA TYR A 162 -12.66 6.15 -19.61
C TYR A 162 -13.56 6.52 -20.81
N GLY A 163 -14.41 7.54 -20.69
CA GLY A 163 -15.23 8.05 -21.81
C GLY A 163 -16.36 7.12 -22.25
N TYR A 164 -16.71 6.08 -21.48
CA TYR A 164 -17.76 5.12 -21.84
C TYR A 164 -19.17 5.74 -21.92
N ARG A 165 -19.34 7.00 -21.49
CA ARG A 165 -20.62 7.73 -21.53
C ARG A 165 -20.59 8.93 -22.50
N ASP A 166 -19.49 9.17 -23.19
CA ASP A 166 -19.35 10.33 -24.07
C ASP A 166 -20.25 10.21 -25.32
N GLU A 167 -20.53 8.99 -25.77
CA GLU A 167 -21.46 8.71 -26.87
C GLU A 167 -22.93 8.92 -26.46
N ASP A 168 -23.25 8.79 -25.17
CA ASP A 168 -24.62 8.90 -24.62
C ASP A 168 -25.06 10.34 -24.32
N ASP A 169 -24.14 11.32 -24.29
CA ASP A 169 -24.47 12.74 -24.03
C ASP A 169 -25.18 13.40 -25.24
N GLY A 170 -25.23 12.72 -26.39
CA GLY A 170 -25.96 13.16 -27.57
C GLY A 170 -25.36 14.40 -28.26
N VAL A 171 -24.20 14.88 -27.81
CA VAL A 171 -23.47 16.01 -28.39
C VAL A 171 -22.73 15.61 -29.67
N LEU A 172 -22.28 14.34 -29.77
CA LEU A 172 -21.48 13.85 -30.88
C LEU A 172 -22.27 13.81 -32.20
N LEU A 173 -23.49 13.26 -32.20
CA LEU A 173 -24.32 13.09 -33.40
C LEU A 173 -24.61 14.41 -34.16
N PRO A 174 -25.00 15.53 -33.50
CA PRO A 174 -25.15 16.82 -34.17
C PRO A 174 -23.87 17.36 -34.80
N LEU A 175 -22.71 17.13 -34.17
CA LEU A 175 -21.42 17.58 -34.69
C LEU A 175 -21.01 16.75 -35.91
N GLU A 176 -21.14 15.43 -35.85
CA GLU A 176 -20.89 14.53 -36.97
C GLU A 176 -21.77 14.89 -38.18
N ALA A 177 -23.06 15.16 -37.97
CA ALA A 177 -23.96 15.55 -39.04
C ALA A 177 -23.59 16.91 -39.70
N GLN A 178 -22.93 17.82 -38.97
CA GLN A 178 -22.42 19.06 -39.54
C GLN A 178 -21.15 18.82 -40.35
N TYR A 179 -20.23 18.01 -39.83
CA TYR A 179 -19.00 17.64 -40.51
C TYR A 179 -19.26 16.81 -41.78
N GLU A 180 -20.19 15.87 -41.73
CA GLU A 180 -20.59 15.06 -42.89
C GLU A 180 -21.09 15.95 -44.03
N LYS A 181 -21.95 16.94 -43.72
CA LYS A 181 -22.42 17.90 -44.72
C LYS A 181 -21.28 18.69 -45.35
N GLN A 182 -20.31 19.14 -44.54
CA GLN A 182 -19.14 19.87 -45.05
C GLN A 182 -18.29 18.97 -45.95
N ALA A 183 -17.99 17.74 -45.50
CA ALA A 183 -17.21 16.77 -46.26
C ALA A 183 -17.89 16.40 -47.59
N VAL A 184 -19.22 16.21 -47.60
CA VAL A 184 -20.00 15.96 -48.82
C VAL A 184 -19.93 17.15 -49.77
N ILE A 185 -20.06 18.39 -49.27
CA ILE A 185 -19.94 19.60 -50.10
C ILE A 185 -18.55 19.68 -50.73
N GLU A 186 -17.50 19.47 -49.95
CA GLU A 186 -16.11 19.48 -50.43
C GLU A 186 -15.86 18.37 -51.46
N ALA A 187 -16.32 17.15 -51.22
CA ALA A 187 -16.19 16.03 -52.14
C ALA A 187 -16.92 16.30 -53.47
N VAL A 188 -18.13 16.87 -53.41
CA VAL A 188 -18.89 17.26 -54.61
C VAL A 188 -18.21 18.39 -55.36
N GLN A 189 -17.63 19.37 -54.67
CA GLN A 189 -16.86 20.44 -55.31
C GLN A 189 -15.63 19.89 -56.02
N LYS A 190 -14.83 19.04 -55.34
CA LYS A 190 -13.67 18.36 -55.92
C LYS A 190 -14.07 17.57 -57.17
N TRP A 191 -15.12 16.75 -57.09
CA TRP A 191 -15.64 15.99 -58.23
C TRP A 191 -16.08 16.90 -59.39
N LYS A 192 -16.76 18.02 -59.11
CA LYS A 192 -17.16 18.99 -60.14
C LYS A 192 -15.94 19.61 -60.81
N THR A 193 -14.95 20.05 -60.04
CA THR A 193 -13.71 20.63 -60.58
C THR A 193 -12.91 19.62 -61.41
N GLU A 194 -12.85 18.37 -60.96
CA GLU A 194 -12.17 17.30 -61.68
C GLU A 194 -12.91 16.96 -62.98
N ARG A 195 -14.23 16.83 -62.93
CA ARG A 195 -15.08 16.62 -64.10
C ARG A 195 -14.97 17.76 -65.12
N GLU A 196 -14.92 19.00 -64.65
CA GLU A 196 -14.73 20.18 -65.50
C GLU A 196 -13.32 20.21 -66.12
N SER A 197 -12.28 19.85 -65.36
CA SER A 197 -10.92 19.69 -65.92
C SER A 197 -10.80 18.55 -66.95
N ARG A 198 -11.54 17.45 -66.75
CA ARG A 198 -11.63 16.34 -67.71
C ARG A 198 -12.37 16.79 -68.99
N LEU A 199 -13.34 17.68 -68.89
CA LEU A 199 -14.10 18.24 -70.02
C LEU A 199 -13.33 19.36 -70.75
N SER A 200 -12.49 20.13 -70.06
CA SER A 200 -11.64 21.19 -70.66
C SER A 200 -10.39 20.65 -71.35
N GLY A 201 -10.18 19.34 -71.37
CA GLY A 201 -9.17 18.67 -72.19
C GLY A 201 -7.72 18.84 -71.74
N ASP A 202 -7.47 19.20 -70.48
CA ASP A 202 -6.12 19.45 -69.94
C ASP A 202 -5.79 18.52 -68.77
N LYS A 203 -5.81 17.20 -69.01
CA LYS A 203 -5.05 16.19 -68.27
C LYS A 203 -5.10 14.82 -68.94
N GLN A 204 -3.93 14.22 -69.11
CA GLN A 204 -3.74 12.81 -69.43
C GLN A 204 -4.39 11.94 -68.36
N GLN A 205 -5.07 10.86 -68.78
CA GLN A 205 -5.46 9.77 -67.90
C GLN A 205 -4.18 9.17 -67.30
N GLU A 206 -3.87 9.50 -66.05
CA GLU A 206 -3.28 8.50 -65.16
C GLU A 206 -4.46 7.68 -64.65
N GLU A 207 -4.60 6.47 -65.18
CA GLU A 207 -5.33 5.42 -64.49
C GLU A 207 -4.54 5.16 -63.21
N GLU A 208 -4.95 5.81 -62.11
CA GLU A 208 -4.61 5.30 -60.78
C GLU A 208 -5.25 3.91 -60.71
N GLU A 209 -4.41 2.87 -60.84
CA GLU A 209 -4.80 1.50 -60.57
C GLU A 209 -5.32 1.49 -59.13
N GLU A 210 -6.65 1.41 -58.97
CA GLU A 210 -7.26 1.24 -57.65
C GLU A 210 -6.72 -0.07 -57.05
N GLU A 211 -5.78 0.04 -56.12
CA GLU A 211 -5.23 -1.08 -55.40
C GLU A 211 -6.37 -1.88 -54.76
N SER A 212 -6.46 -3.17 -55.10
CA SER A 212 -7.51 -4.04 -54.59
C SER A 212 -7.43 -4.13 -53.07
N ILE A 213 -8.52 -3.86 -52.36
CA ILE A 213 -8.63 -4.06 -50.90
C ILE A 213 -8.20 -5.47 -50.44
N TYR A 214 -8.20 -6.47 -51.33
CA TYR A 214 -7.85 -7.85 -51.02
C TYR A 214 -6.34 -8.19 -51.08
N THR A 215 -5.46 -7.27 -51.51
CA THR A 215 -4.01 -7.53 -51.60
C THR A 215 -3.20 -7.24 -50.32
N ALA A 216 -3.85 -6.80 -49.24
CA ALA A 216 -3.18 -6.40 -47.99
C ALA A 216 -2.93 -7.53 -46.96
N TYR A 217 -3.20 -8.80 -47.28
CA TYR A 217 -3.04 -9.92 -46.33
C TYR A 217 -2.27 -11.10 -46.92
N ASN A 218 -1.03 -10.85 -47.34
CA ASN A 218 -0.02 -11.90 -47.56
C ASN A 218 1.31 -11.49 -46.87
N GLU A 219 1.22 -10.93 -45.66
CA GLU A 219 2.33 -10.98 -44.72
C GLU A 219 2.12 -12.24 -43.87
N GLU A 220 2.92 -13.27 -44.17
CA GLU A 220 3.10 -14.43 -43.31
C GLU A 220 3.61 -13.93 -41.94
N PRO A 221 2.98 -14.31 -40.81
CA PRO A 221 3.61 -14.09 -39.52
C PRO A 221 4.76 -15.09 -39.37
N GLU A 222 5.99 -14.57 -39.34
CA GLU A 222 7.16 -15.26 -38.80
C GLU A 222 6.91 -15.53 -37.30
N ASP A 223 6.43 -16.72 -36.98
CA ASP A 223 6.34 -17.23 -35.62
C ASP A 223 7.75 -17.65 -35.14
N GLU A 224 8.45 -16.76 -34.45
CA GLU A 224 9.53 -17.13 -33.53
C GLU A 224 9.16 -16.79 -32.07
N GLU A 225 9.23 -17.86 -31.27
CA GLU A 225 9.46 -17.93 -29.83
C GLU A 225 8.31 -17.67 -28.81
N SER A 226 7.92 -18.81 -28.22
CA SER A 226 8.05 -19.05 -26.78
C SER A 226 7.09 -18.30 -25.88
N ARG A 227 5.88 -18.87 -25.70
CA ARG A 227 5.08 -18.63 -24.50
C ARG A 227 4.92 -19.94 -23.74
N GLU A 228 5.75 -20.09 -22.72
CA GLU A 228 5.65 -21.13 -21.70
C GLU A 228 4.23 -21.15 -21.12
N GLU A 229 3.61 -22.33 -21.14
CA GLU A 229 2.32 -22.59 -20.50
C GLU A 229 2.52 -22.52 -18.97
N GLN A 230 2.15 -21.38 -18.37
CA GLN A 230 1.83 -21.32 -16.95
C GLN A 230 0.37 -21.72 -16.77
N GLU A 231 0.17 -22.92 -16.21
CA GLU A 231 -1.10 -23.32 -15.61
C GLU A 231 -1.49 -22.32 -14.51
N GLY A 232 -2.58 -21.58 -14.76
CA GLY A 232 -3.28 -20.78 -13.77
C GLY A 232 -4.78 -20.97 -13.97
N GLU A 233 -5.39 -21.70 -13.06
CA GLU A 233 -6.84 -21.82 -12.91
C GLU A 233 -7.49 -20.43 -12.79
N GLU A 234 -8.50 -20.12 -13.61
CA GLU A 234 -9.75 -19.49 -13.17
C GLU A 234 -10.79 -19.45 -14.31
N GLY A 235 -12.04 -19.75 -13.96
CA GLY A 235 -13.09 -20.19 -14.88
C GLY A 235 -13.61 -19.14 -15.86
N GLY A 236 -13.67 -19.55 -17.13
CA GLY A 236 -14.46 -18.93 -18.19
C GLY A 236 -14.54 -19.87 -19.39
N VAL A 237 -15.58 -20.69 -19.47
CA VAL A 237 -15.78 -21.61 -20.60
C VAL A 237 -16.30 -20.80 -21.80
N THR A 238 -15.43 -20.45 -22.74
CA THR A 238 -15.83 -19.87 -24.02
C THR A 238 -16.26 -20.98 -24.96
N PHE A 239 -17.56 -21.06 -25.28
CA PHE A 239 -18.10 -22.02 -26.24
C PHE A 239 -17.83 -21.52 -27.68
N ILE A 240 -16.88 -22.14 -28.35
CA ILE A 240 -16.64 -21.94 -29.79
C ILE A 240 -17.34 -23.06 -30.56
N ALA A 241 -18.42 -22.73 -31.27
CA ALA A 241 -19.12 -23.67 -32.14
C ALA A 241 -18.39 -23.75 -33.49
N HIS A 242 -17.60 -24.81 -33.69
CA HIS A 242 -16.91 -25.04 -34.96
C HIS A 242 -17.89 -25.53 -36.02
N VAL A 243 -18.37 -24.61 -36.87
CA VAL A 243 -19.17 -24.96 -38.05
C VAL A 243 -18.23 -25.57 -39.10
N PRO A 244 -18.51 -26.77 -39.64
CA PRO A 244 -17.68 -27.37 -40.68
C PRO A 244 -17.76 -26.51 -41.94
N VAL A 245 -16.71 -25.75 -42.23
CA VAL A 245 -16.57 -24.99 -43.47
C VAL A 245 -16.01 -25.93 -44.55
N PRO A 246 -16.70 -26.15 -45.68
CA PRO A 246 -16.20 -26.98 -46.76
C PRO A 246 -14.85 -26.49 -47.28
N SER A 247 -13.99 -27.43 -47.66
CA SER A 247 -12.68 -27.08 -48.20
C SER A 247 -12.79 -26.45 -49.60
N GLN A 248 -11.81 -25.64 -49.98
CA GLN A 248 -11.75 -24.96 -51.28
C GLN A 248 -12.06 -25.91 -52.46
N LYS A 249 -11.52 -27.14 -52.42
CA LYS A 249 -11.71 -28.16 -53.46
C LYS A 249 -13.16 -28.64 -53.54
N GLU A 250 -13.84 -28.79 -52.41
CA GLU A 250 -15.25 -29.20 -52.37
C GLU A 250 -16.16 -28.12 -52.95
N VAL A 251 -15.82 -26.85 -52.71
CA VAL A 251 -16.54 -25.70 -53.27
C VAL A 251 -16.34 -25.64 -54.79
N GLU A 252 -15.11 -25.83 -55.27
CA GLU A 252 -14.79 -25.85 -56.71
C GLU A 252 -15.53 -26.99 -57.44
N GLU A 253 -15.53 -28.21 -56.88
CA GLU A 253 -16.26 -29.33 -57.46
C GLU A 253 -17.78 -29.08 -57.50
N ALA A 254 -18.35 -28.48 -56.45
CA ALA A 254 -19.75 -28.12 -56.40
C ALA A 254 -20.11 -27.07 -57.47
N LEU A 255 -19.26 -26.05 -57.66
CA LEU A 255 -19.42 -25.03 -58.69
C LEU A 255 -19.30 -25.62 -60.10
N VAL A 256 -18.34 -26.52 -60.33
CA VAL A 256 -18.18 -27.22 -61.62
C VAL A 256 -19.38 -28.11 -61.91
N ARG A 257 -19.89 -28.87 -60.93
CA ARG A 257 -21.13 -29.66 -61.09
C ARG A 257 -22.32 -28.77 -61.45
N ARG A 258 -22.47 -27.63 -60.74
CA ARG A 258 -23.56 -26.69 -60.99
C ARG A 258 -23.51 -26.12 -62.41
N LYS A 259 -22.32 -25.69 -62.87
CA LYS A 259 -22.14 -25.21 -64.26
C LYS A 259 -22.35 -26.29 -65.31
N LYS A 260 -21.93 -27.54 -65.06
CA LYS A 260 -22.19 -28.68 -65.96
C LYS A 260 -23.70 -28.93 -66.10
N MET A 261 -24.43 -28.91 -64.99
CA MET A 261 -25.89 -29.06 -64.98
C MET A 261 -26.58 -27.91 -65.72
N GLU A 262 -26.14 -26.67 -65.50
CA GLU A 262 -26.70 -25.50 -66.16
C GLU A 262 -26.43 -25.52 -67.68
N LEU A 263 -25.23 -25.93 -68.11
CA LEU A 263 -24.92 -26.08 -69.53
C LEU A 263 -25.72 -27.22 -70.18
N LEU A 264 -25.89 -28.34 -69.49
CA LEU A 264 -26.78 -29.41 -69.96
C LEU A 264 -28.22 -28.91 -70.08
N GLN A 265 -28.71 -28.11 -69.12
CA GLN A 265 -30.05 -27.54 -69.20
C GLN A 265 -30.19 -26.53 -70.35
N ARG A 266 -29.15 -25.72 -70.62
CA ARG A 266 -29.18 -24.69 -71.67
C ARG A 266 -28.95 -25.24 -73.08
N TYR A 267 -28.16 -26.31 -73.23
CA TYR A 267 -27.67 -26.77 -74.54
C TYR A 267 -28.01 -28.23 -74.88
N ALA A 268 -28.54 -29.02 -73.95
CA ALA A 268 -29.06 -30.32 -74.33
C ALA A 268 -30.37 -30.10 -75.10
N SER A 269 -30.31 -30.22 -76.42
CA SER A 269 -31.49 -30.31 -77.27
C SER A 269 -32.40 -31.42 -76.72
N GLU A 270 -33.72 -31.22 -76.82
CA GLU A 270 -34.72 -32.19 -76.34
C GLU A 270 -34.46 -33.60 -76.88
N THR A 271 -33.89 -33.68 -78.10
CA THR A 271 -33.47 -34.93 -78.74
C THR A 271 -32.33 -35.66 -78.01
N LEU A 272 -31.34 -34.93 -77.48
CA LEU A 272 -30.20 -35.53 -76.77
C LEU A 272 -30.58 -35.94 -75.35
N GLN A 273 -31.50 -35.21 -74.72
CA GLN A 273 -32.10 -35.58 -73.43
C GLN A 273 -32.94 -36.86 -73.55
N ALA A 274 -33.75 -37.00 -74.61
CA ALA A 274 -34.52 -38.21 -74.89
C ALA A 274 -33.62 -39.42 -75.20
N GLN A 275 -32.53 -39.23 -75.94
CA GLN A 275 -31.54 -40.28 -76.20
C GLN A 275 -30.78 -40.70 -74.93
N SER A 276 -30.44 -39.76 -74.06
CA SER A 276 -29.84 -40.05 -72.75
C SER A 276 -30.79 -40.82 -71.83
N GLN A 277 -32.07 -40.44 -71.79
CA GLN A 277 -33.09 -41.15 -71.01
C GLN A 277 -33.32 -42.57 -71.53
N THR A 278 -33.44 -42.75 -72.85
CA THR A 278 -33.57 -44.09 -73.46
C THR A 278 -32.32 -44.94 -73.22
N ALA A 279 -31.12 -44.36 -73.32
CA ALA A 279 -29.88 -45.06 -72.99
C ALA A 279 -29.80 -45.47 -71.51
N LYS A 280 -30.23 -44.61 -70.58
CA LYS A 280 -30.32 -44.95 -69.15
C LYS A 280 -31.30 -46.09 -68.89
N THR A 281 -32.48 -46.06 -69.53
CA THR A 281 -33.46 -47.15 -69.41
C THR A 281 -32.95 -48.48 -69.99
N LEU A 282 -32.13 -48.46 -71.05
CA LEU A 282 -31.51 -49.66 -71.60
C LEU A 282 -30.35 -50.19 -70.73
N LEU A 283 -29.63 -49.30 -70.04
CA LEU A 283 -28.54 -49.65 -69.13
C LEU A 283 -29.01 -50.04 -67.71
N GLY A 284 -30.32 -49.94 -67.42
CA GLY A 284 -30.90 -50.33 -66.13
C GLY A 284 -30.49 -49.45 -64.95
N LEU A 285 -30.11 -48.19 -65.20
CA LEU A 285 -29.82 -47.16 -64.20
C LEU A 285 -31.00 -46.22 -64.00
#